data_AF-A0A1S4CB38-F1
#
_entry.id   AF-A0A1S4CB38-F1
#
_cell.length_a   1.000
_cell.length_b   1.000
_cell.length_c   1.000
_cell.angle_alpha   90.00
_cell.angle_beta   90.00
_cell.angle_gamma   90.00
#
_symmetry.space_group_name_H-M   'P 1'
#
loop_
_entity.id
_entity.type
_entity.pdbx_description
1 polymer ?
#
loop_
_entity_poly.entity_id
_entity_poly.type
_entity_poly.pdbx_seq_one_letter_code
_entity_poly.pdbx_strand_id
1 'polypeptide(L)'
;MKVLMRVRLQCQPLPESLFKRIILDNYYNQNHFLFELDHVQAGKLISKLSSLAFAPSSCMPEDAATWRNIIQGLPADAREEIKQLKYRYMMPESSIPSCQLADETVFEPVDQVLLDPESIFLAGGYDGVSWLSTLESYSPSNDVLKSLKPMSSVRSYASVAKLCGKLYVFGGGTGSLWYDTVESYNPADNEWTLHPSLNKKKGSLAGATLKDKIFAIGGSNGIDCFSEVEMYDPLVERWISTRSMLQKRFSLAAAELNGVLYAVGGYDGSNYLATAERFDPREHSWTKIKSMCTSRGCHALAVLDGKLYALGGYDGSTMVPNTEIYDPRLETWMVGEPMKHLIGYSAAIVLKESIYVIGGVQPGEEVVDVIECYKEGQGWQTPNLRGIGKRCFCSAIVLSED
;
A
#
# COMPACT_ATOMS: atom_id res chain seq x y z
N MET A 1 3.77 33.28 -7.70
CA MET A 1 2.39 33.63 -8.08
C MET A 1 1.78 32.40 -8.75
N LYS A 2 0.86 31.69 -8.08
CA LYS A 2 0.27 30.44 -8.60
C LYS A 2 -1.04 30.81 -9.31
N VAL A 3 -1.19 30.44 -10.58
CA VAL A 3 -2.43 30.66 -11.34
C VAL A 3 -3.27 29.39 -11.23
N LEU A 4 -4.48 29.51 -10.69
CA LEU A 4 -5.44 28.41 -10.60
C LEU A 4 -6.30 28.43 -11.87
N MET A 5 -6.19 27.42 -12.73
CA MET A 5 -7.03 27.30 -13.92
C MET A 5 -8.15 26.28 -13.68
N ARG A 6 -9.40 26.71 -13.91
CA ARG A 6 -10.59 25.86 -13.89
C ARG A 6 -11.25 25.92 -15.26
N VAL A 7 -11.38 24.79 -15.93
CA VAL A 7 -12.00 24.70 -17.26
C VAL A 7 -13.42 24.15 -17.10
N ARG A 8 -14.41 24.84 -17.66
CA ARG A 8 -15.78 24.34 -17.83
C ARG A 8 -16.01 24.03 -19.30
N LEU A 9 -16.45 22.81 -19.60
CA LEU A 9 -16.63 22.30 -20.96
C LEU A 9 -18.01 22.60 -21.55
N GLN A 10 -18.94 23.15 -20.76
CA GLN A 10 -20.25 23.59 -21.23
C GLN A 10 -20.60 24.94 -20.60
N CYS A 11 -20.52 26.00 -21.40
CA CYS A 11 -20.93 27.34 -21.04
C CYS A 11 -21.90 27.87 -22.09
N GLN A 12 -23.05 28.39 -21.68
CA GLN A 12 -23.88 29.17 -22.58
C GLN A 12 -23.28 30.58 -22.73
N PRO A 13 -23.24 31.15 -23.95
CA PRO A 13 -22.72 32.50 -24.15
C PRO A 13 -23.60 33.50 -23.40
N LEU A 14 -23.01 34.19 -22.42
CA LEU A 14 -23.70 35.19 -21.62
C LEU A 14 -23.36 36.61 -22.11
N PRO A 15 -24.36 37.48 -22.32
CA PRO A 15 -24.11 38.86 -22.74
C PRO A 15 -23.34 39.65 -21.68
N GLU A 16 -22.32 40.39 -22.12
CA GLU A 16 -21.44 41.22 -21.26
C GLU A 16 -22.22 42.27 -20.43
N SER A 17 -23.38 42.69 -20.93
CA SER A 17 -24.27 43.63 -20.25
C SER A 17 -24.75 43.13 -18.87
N LEU A 18 -24.84 41.82 -18.66
CA LEU A 18 -25.24 41.20 -17.39
C LEU A 18 -24.14 41.25 -16.32
N PHE A 19 -22.87 41.30 -16.72
CA PHE A 19 -21.72 41.15 -15.80
C PHE A 19 -20.85 42.40 -15.70
N LYS A 20 -21.22 43.48 -16.40
CA LYS A 20 -20.48 44.75 -16.42
C LYS A 20 -20.08 45.27 -15.04
N ARG A 21 -20.94 45.10 -14.01
CA ARG A 21 -20.63 45.49 -12.63
C ARG A 21 -19.57 44.60 -11.97
N ILE A 22 -19.64 43.29 -12.17
CA ILE A 22 -18.70 42.31 -11.60
C ILE A 22 -17.32 42.43 -12.26
N ILE A 23 -17.29 42.73 -13.56
CA ILE A 23 -16.05 42.93 -14.32
C ILE A 23 -15.33 44.20 -13.84
N LEU A 24 -16.04 45.30 -13.58
CA LEU A 24 -15.46 46.54 -13.06
C LEU A 24 -14.76 46.36 -11.71
N ASP A 25 -15.32 45.54 -10.82
CA ASP A 25 -14.74 45.28 -9.50
C ASP A 25 -13.47 44.38 -9.55
N ASN A 26 -13.27 43.65 -10.64
CA ASN A 26 -12.14 42.72 -10.82
C ASN A 26 -10.86 43.42 -11.31
N TYR A 27 -10.96 44.60 -11.93
CA TYR A 27 -9.82 45.27 -12.57
C TYR A 27 -8.88 46.00 -11.60
N TYR A 28 -9.28 46.20 -10.34
CA TYR A 28 -8.53 47.05 -9.40
C TYR A 28 -8.02 46.34 -8.14
N ASN A 29 -8.02 45.00 -8.10
CA ASN A 29 -7.52 44.24 -6.95
C ASN A 29 -6.20 43.52 -7.26
N GLN A 30 -5.18 43.71 -6.39
CA GLN A 30 -3.77 43.42 -6.72
C GLN A 30 -3.38 41.92 -6.76
N ASN A 31 -4.25 40.97 -6.43
CA ASN A 31 -3.80 39.60 -6.21
C ASN A 31 -4.34 38.50 -7.13
N HIS A 32 -5.45 38.68 -7.85
CA HIS A 32 -5.89 37.66 -8.83
C HIS A 32 -6.72 38.30 -9.94
N PHE A 33 -6.42 37.94 -11.19
CA PHE A 33 -7.17 38.37 -12.37
C PHE A 33 -7.95 37.16 -12.91
N LEU A 34 -9.28 37.26 -12.98
CA LEU A 34 -10.14 36.21 -13.53
C LEU A 34 -10.74 36.68 -14.85
N PHE A 35 -10.52 35.89 -15.90
CA PHE A 35 -11.15 36.08 -17.20
C PHE A 35 -11.42 34.70 -17.80
N GLU A 36 -12.53 34.57 -18.51
CA GLU A 36 -12.87 33.35 -19.23
C GLU A 36 -12.31 33.44 -20.65
N LEU A 37 -11.54 32.43 -21.04
CA LEU A 37 -11.06 32.28 -22.41
C LEU A 37 -11.77 31.10 -23.06
N ASP A 38 -12.13 31.28 -24.33
CA ASP A 38 -12.55 30.14 -25.13
C ASP A 38 -11.37 29.20 -25.42
N HIS A 39 -11.69 28.03 -25.96
CA HIS A 39 -10.72 26.95 -26.20
C HIS A 39 -9.59 27.36 -27.17
N VAL A 40 -9.87 28.28 -28.10
CA VAL A 40 -8.89 28.77 -29.09
C VAL A 40 -7.98 29.82 -28.46
N GLN A 41 -8.53 30.70 -27.64
CA GLN A 41 -7.78 31.73 -26.92
C GLN A 41 -6.88 31.11 -25.84
N ALA A 42 -7.37 30.09 -25.11
CA ALA A 42 -6.59 29.34 -24.13
C ALA A 42 -5.38 28.65 -24.77
N GLY A 43 -5.55 28.04 -25.95
CA GLY A 43 -4.46 27.42 -26.69
C GLY A 43 -3.34 28.41 -27.09
N LYS A 44 -3.70 29.61 -27.54
CA LYS A 44 -2.73 30.66 -27.88
C LYS A 44 -1.98 31.22 -26.67
N LEU A 45 -2.64 31.29 -25.51
CA LEU A 45 -2.00 31.74 -24.27
C LEU A 45 -0.97 30.72 -23.79
N ILE A 46 -1.32 29.44 -23.81
CA ILE A 46 -0.43 28.34 -23.40
C ILE A 46 0.82 28.29 -24.28
N SER A 47 0.69 28.49 -25.60
CA SER A 47 1.84 28.46 -26.52
C SER A 47 2.88 29.56 -26.26
N LYS A 48 2.47 30.70 -25.69
CA LYS A 48 3.37 31.79 -25.32
C LYS A 48 4.14 31.55 -24.02
N LEU A 49 3.62 30.69 -23.13
CA LEU A 49 4.28 30.35 -21.87
C LEU A 49 5.31 29.24 -22.05
N SER A 50 5.10 28.34 -23.00
CA SER A 50 6.03 27.24 -23.32
C SER A 50 7.35 27.68 -23.95
N SER A 51 7.45 28.89 -24.52
CA SER A 51 8.69 29.38 -25.14
C SER A 51 9.74 29.92 -24.15
N LEU A 52 9.51 29.78 -22.84
CA LEU A 52 10.39 30.31 -21.78
C LEU A 52 11.09 29.21 -20.95
N ALA A 53 10.99 27.94 -21.32
CA ALA A 53 11.70 26.85 -20.64
C ALA A 53 13.16 26.75 -21.10
N PHE A 54 14.11 26.95 -20.17
CA PHE A 54 15.54 26.77 -20.40
C PHE A 54 15.89 25.30 -20.65
N ALA A 55 16.84 25.04 -21.56
CA ALA A 55 17.40 23.72 -21.81
C ALA A 55 18.45 23.34 -20.75
N PRO A 56 18.51 22.06 -20.30
CA PRO A 56 19.52 21.59 -19.36
C PRO A 56 20.88 21.42 -20.04
N SER A 57 21.93 21.97 -19.42
CA SER A 57 23.31 21.81 -19.87
C SER A 57 23.86 20.42 -19.56
N SER A 58 24.48 19.81 -20.56
CA SER A 58 25.18 18.52 -20.50
C SER A 58 26.51 18.61 -19.74
N CYS A 59 26.63 17.96 -18.57
CA CYS A 59 27.82 17.21 -18.14
C CYS A 59 27.59 16.57 -16.76
N MET A 60 27.51 15.25 -16.65
CA MET A 60 27.77 14.50 -15.40
C MET A 60 28.25 13.08 -15.76
N PRO A 61 29.32 12.55 -15.14
CA PRO A 61 29.87 11.23 -15.45
C PRO A 61 29.16 10.08 -14.73
N GLU A 62 29.01 8.96 -15.44
CA GLU A 62 28.43 7.69 -15.00
C GLU A 62 29.44 6.88 -14.16
N ASP A 63 29.33 6.89 -12.82
CA ASP A 63 29.78 5.74 -12.02
C ASP A 63 29.14 5.72 -10.60
N ALA A 64 28.39 4.65 -10.30
CA ALA A 64 27.67 4.46 -9.04
C ALA A 64 28.58 4.06 -7.85
N ALA A 65 29.82 3.63 -8.12
CA ALA A 65 30.80 3.32 -7.07
C ALA A 65 31.33 4.59 -6.38
N THR A 66 31.51 5.66 -7.14
CA THR A 66 32.02 6.96 -6.67
C THR A 66 31.05 7.64 -5.71
N TRP A 67 29.73 7.51 -5.97
CA TRP A 67 28.68 8.06 -5.11
C TRP A 67 28.61 7.39 -3.73
N ARG A 68 28.86 6.08 -3.63
CA ARG A 68 28.83 5.36 -2.34
C ARG A 68 29.93 5.82 -1.39
N ASN A 69 31.13 6.08 -1.90
CA ASN A 69 32.26 6.54 -1.09
C ASN A 69 32.06 7.99 -0.61
N ILE A 70 31.44 8.84 -1.43
CA ILE A 70 31.14 10.23 -1.05
C ILE A 70 30.05 10.28 0.04
N ILE A 71 29.01 9.46 -0.06
CA ILE A 71 27.91 9.42 0.91
C ILE A 71 28.38 8.87 2.28
N GLN A 72 29.33 7.92 2.30
CA GLN A 72 29.85 7.38 3.57
C GLN A 72 30.70 8.40 4.36
N GLY A 73 31.29 9.39 3.69
CA GLY A 73 32.09 10.45 4.32
C GLY A 73 31.30 11.62 4.89
N LEU A 74 29.97 11.63 4.75
CA LEU A 74 29.12 12.73 5.23
C LEU A 74 28.75 12.61 6.72
N PRO A 75 28.53 13.76 7.41
CA PRO A 75 27.93 13.82 8.74
C PRO A 75 26.61 13.04 8.85
N ALA A 76 26.30 12.50 10.05
CA ALA A 76 25.18 11.58 10.26
C ALA A 76 23.80 12.21 9.95
N ASP A 77 23.64 13.48 10.28
CA ASP A 77 22.48 14.32 9.97
C ASP A 77 22.28 14.50 8.45
N ALA A 78 23.36 14.78 7.71
CA ALA A 78 23.30 14.89 6.24
C ALA A 78 22.99 13.55 5.57
N ARG A 79 23.45 12.42 6.13
CA ARG A 79 23.08 11.08 5.65
C ARG A 79 21.61 10.77 5.91
N GLU A 80 21.07 11.24 7.03
CA GLU A 80 19.66 11.07 7.38
C GLU A 80 18.74 11.94 6.51
N GLU A 81 19.13 13.19 6.24
CA GLU A 81 18.46 14.03 5.24
C GLU A 81 18.49 13.40 3.84
N ILE A 82 19.61 12.82 3.42
CA ILE A 82 19.71 12.11 2.13
C ILE A 82 18.83 10.86 2.11
N LYS A 83 18.69 10.13 3.23
CA LYS A 83 17.75 9.00 3.34
C LYS A 83 16.31 9.47 3.25
N GLN A 84 15.92 10.51 3.98
CA GLN A 84 14.58 11.10 3.89
C GLN A 84 14.27 11.67 2.52
N LEU A 85 15.27 12.31 1.89
CA LEU A 85 15.17 12.79 0.52
C LEU A 85 15.10 11.64 -0.47
N LYS A 86 15.80 10.51 -0.28
CA LYS A 86 15.62 9.29 -1.09
C LYS A 86 14.22 8.71 -0.98
N TYR A 87 13.64 8.64 0.22
CA TYR A 87 12.22 8.30 0.40
C TYR A 87 11.29 9.28 -0.34
N ARG A 88 11.69 10.55 -0.48
CA ARG A 88 10.99 11.58 -1.24
C ARG A 88 11.33 11.59 -2.74
N TYR A 89 12.45 11.02 -3.17
CA TYR A 89 13.02 11.04 -4.53
C TYR A 89 12.80 9.71 -5.27
N MET A 90 12.38 8.66 -4.56
CA MET A 90 11.64 7.50 -5.12
C MET A 90 10.27 7.90 -5.72
N MET A 91 9.98 9.21 -5.76
CA MET A 91 8.83 9.84 -6.40
C MET A 91 9.29 10.40 -7.76
N PRO A 92 8.82 9.87 -8.90
CA PRO A 92 8.92 10.60 -10.15
C PRO A 92 8.03 11.84 -10.06
N GLU A 93 8.59 13.03 -10.25
CA GLU A 93 7.82 14.14 -10.79
C GLU A 93 7.54 13.83 -12.26
N SER A 94 6.29 13.49 -12.61
CA SER A 94 5.54 14.06 -13.76
C SER A 94 4.47 13.13 -14.35
N SER A 95 3.52 13.80 -15.00
CA SER A 95 2.40 13.32 -15.83
C SER A 95 1.21 12.70 -15.09
N ILE A 96 0.19 13.54 -14.89
CA ILE A 96 -1.20 13.12 -14.72
C ILE A 96 -1.57 12.29 -15.95
N PRO A 97 -1.95 11.01 -15.85
CA PRO A 97 -2.50 10.28 -16.98
C PRO A 97 -3.86 10.87 -17.30
N SER A 98 -4.05 11.32 -18.54
CA SER A 98 -5.38 11.60 -19.08
C SER A 98 -6.21 10.33 -19.02
N CYS A 99 -7.36 10.36 -18.32
CA CYS A 99 -8.38 9.33 -18.44
C CYS A 99 -8.75 9.16 -19.92
N GLN A 100 -8.30 8.05 -20.54
CA GLN A 100 -8.95 7.56 -21.74
C GLN A 100 -10.19 6.81 -21.29
N LEU A 101 -11.36 7.28 -21.75
CA LEU A 101 -12.59 6.49 -21.74
C LEU A 101 -12.32 5.23 -22.56
N ALA A 102 -12.40 4.07 -21.93
CA ALA A 102 -12.35 2.80 -22.62
C ALA A 102 -13.59 2.67 -23.52
N ASP A 103 -13.35 2.34 -24.79
CA ASP A 103 -14.40 1.99 -25.75
C ASP A 103 -15.22 0.80 -25.24
N GLU A 104 -16.54 0.90 -25.44
CA GLU A 104 -17.51 -0.16 -25.16
C GLU A 104 -17.13 -1.43 -25.94
N THR A 105 -16.67 -2.45 -25.22
CA THR A 105 -16.51 -3.80 -25.75
C THR A 105 -17.69 -4.66 -25.30
N VAL A 106 -18.24 -5.37 -26.28
CA VAL A 106 -19.46 -6.18 -26.23
C VAL A 106 -19.37 -7.23 -25.11
N PHE A 107 -20.36 -7.24 -24.22
CA PHE A 107 -20.52 -8.27 -23.18
C PHE A 107 -20.94 -9.60 -23.82
N GLU A 108 -20.08 -10.61 -23.74
CA GLU A 108 -20.50 -12.01 -23.79
C GLU A 108 -21.05 -12.44 -22.41
N PRO A 109 -21.89 -13.49 -22.34
CA PRO A 109 -22.61 -13.85 -21.12
C PRO A 109 -21.63 -14.25 -20.00
N VAL A 110 -21.95 -13.82 -18.78
CA VAL A 110 -21.17 -14.11 -17.57
C VAL A 110 -21.19 -15.61 -17.29
N ASP A 111 -20.13 -16.32 -17.69
CA ASP A 111 -19.78 -17.59 -17.05
C ASP A 111 -19.64 -17.32 -15.55
N GLN A 112 -20.34 -18.09 -14.71
CA GLN A 112 -20.08 -18.09 -13.27
C GLN A 112 -18.58 -18.29 -13.08
N VAL A 113 -17.90 -17.29 -12.52
CA VAL A 113 -16.48 -17.35 -12.21
C VAL A 113 -16.33 -18.35 -11.08
N LEU A 114 -16.25 -19.64 -11.44
CA LEU A 114 -15.81 -20.69 -10.55
C LEU A 114 -14.38 -20.32 -10.15
N LEU A 115 -14.23 -19.95 -8.89
CA LEU A 115 -12.95 -19.71 -8.24
C LEU A 115 -12.44 -21.05 -7.73
N ASP A 116 -11.15 -21.31 -7.92
CA ASP A 116 -10.55 -22.48 -7.31
C ASP A 116 -10.62 -22.33 -5.79
N PRO A 117 -11.03 -23.36 -5.03
CA PRO A 117 -11.09 -23.29 -3.57
C PRO A 117 -9.72 -23.01 -2.93
N GLU A 118 -8.64 -23.21 -3.67
CA GLU A 118 -7.25 -23.00 -3.26
C GLU A 118 -6.65 -21.73 -3.87
N SER A 119 -7.43 -20.65 -3.90
CA SER A 119 -7.01 -19.39 -4.51
C SER A 119 -6.48 -18.38 -3.49
N ILE A 120 -5.38 -17.73 -3.86
CA ILE A 120 -4.85 -16.54 -3.20
C ILE A 120 -5.38 -15.31 -3.95
N PHE A 121 -6.08 -14.43 -3.25
CA PHE A 121 -6.53 -13.17 -3.79
C PHE A 121 -5.44 -12.12 -3.62
N LEU A 122 -5.07 -11.46 -4.71
CA LEU A 122 -4.10 -10.37 -4.74
C LEU A 122 -4.80 -9.06 -5.08
N ALA A 123 -4.73 -8.10 -4.18
CA ALA A 123 -5.33 -6.78 -4.35
C ALA A 123 -4.26 -5.72 -4.58
N GLY A 124 -4.34 -5.08 -5.75
CA GLY A 124 -3.57 -3.90 -6.12
C GLY A 124 -2.05 -4.11 -6.12
N GLY A 125 -1.31 -3.09 -5.68
CA GLY A 125 0.15 -3.07 -5.68
C GLY A 125 0.75 -2.27 -6.85
N TYR A 126 2.02 -2.53 -7.11
CA TYR A 126 2.82 -1.89 -8.16
C TYR A 126 3.60 -2.97 -8.91
N ASP A 127 3.54 -2.95 -10.24
CA ASP A 127 4.18 -3.95 -11.11
C ASP A 127 5.60 -3.57 -11.58
N GLY A 128 6.12 -2.43 -11.13
CA GLY A 128 7.37 -1.83 -11.64
C GLY A 128 7.15 -0.74 -12.70
N VAL A 129 5.91 -0.55 -13.16
CA VAL A 129 5.53 0.43 -14.18
C VAL A 129 4.34 1.28 -13.70
N SER A 130 3.29 0.64 -13.20
CA SER A 130 2.00 1.25 -12.89
C SER A 130 1.44 0.80 -11.54
N TRP A 131 0.68 1.70 -10.91
CA TRP A 131 -0.11 1.40 -9.73
C TRP A 131 -1.38 0.66 -10.13
N LEU A 132 -1.69 -0.44 -9.46
CA LEU A 132 -2.74 -1.37 -9.86
C LEU A 132 -4.03 -1.16 -9.06
N SER A 133 -5.17 -1.20 -9.74
CA SER A 133 -6.50 -1.39 -9.14
C SER A 133 -6.98 -2.84 -9.26
N THR A 134 -6.15 -3.73 -9.82
CA THR A 134 -6.57 -5.09 -10.14
C THR A 134 -6.83 -5.90 -8.87
N LEU A 135 -7.82 -6.77 -8.95
CA LEU A 135 -8.01 -7.87 -8.04
C LEU A 135 -7.88 -9.15 -8.85
N GLU A 136 -7.02 -10.04 -8.41
CA GLU A 136 -6.73 -11.27 -9.13
C GLU A 136 -6.79 -12.46 -8.19
N SER A 137 -7.28 -13.59 -8.70
CA SER A 137 -7.28 -14.88 -8.05
C SER A 137 -6.15 -15.72 -8.61
N TYR A 138 -5.17 -16.06 -7.78
CA TYR A 138 -4.03 -16.88 -8.15
C TYR A 138 -4.18 -18.30 -7.59
N SER A 139 -4.02 -19.31 -8.45
CA SER A 139 -4.06 -20.73 -8.11
C SER A 139 -2.66 -21.32 -8.16
N PRO A 140 -1.97 -21.51 -7.02
CA PRO A 140 -0.57 -21.97 -7.00
C PRO A 140 -0.37 -23.38 -7.57
N SER A 141 -1.39 -24.24 -7.53
CA SER A 141 -1.32 -25.61 -8.06
C SER A 141 -1.23 -25.64 -9.59
N ASN A 142 -1.85 -24.67 -10.25
CA ASN A 142 -1.93 -24.58 -11.71
C ASN A 142 -1.03 -23.47 -12.29
N ASP A 143 -0.45 -22.63 -11.43
CA ASP A 143 0.23 -21.37 -11.79
C ASP A 143 -0.63 -20.44 -12.67
N VAL A 144 -1.94 -20.41 -12.39
CA VAL A 144 -2.90 -19.61 -13.16
C VAL A 144 -3.34 -18.39 -12.38
N LEU A 145 -3.24 -17.22 -13.02
CA LEU A 145 -3.74 -15.95 -12.52
C LEU A 145 -5.02 -15.58 -13.28
N LYS A 146 -6.12 -15.39 -12.56
CA LYS A 146 -7.42 -15.00 -13.10
C LYS A 146 -7.77 -13.59 -12.65
N SER A 147 -7.99 -12.69 -13.61
CA SER A 147 -8.45 -11.34 -13.32
C SER A 147 -9.92 -11.35 -12.89
N LEU A 148 -10.21 -10.61 -11.81
CA LEU A 148 -11.55 -10.40 -11.27
C LEU A 148 -11.97 -8.95 -11.50
N LYS A 149 -13.17 -8.57 -11.04
CA LYS A 149 -13.61 -7.18 -11.12
C LYS A 149 -12.60 -6.28 -10.38
N PRO A 150 -12.04 -5.24 -11.00
CA PRO A 150 -11.06 -4.38 -10.36
C PRO A 150 -11.70 -3.50 -9.27
N MET A 151 -10.87 -3.04 -8.34
CA MET A 151 -11.23 -2.04 -7.34
C MET A 151 -11.63 -0.70 -8.00
N SER A 152 -12.38 0.12 -7.26
CA SER A 152 -12.79 1.45 -7.71
C SER A 152 -11.64 2.44 -7.89
N SER A 153 -10.48 2.15 -7.31
CA SER A 153 -9.28 3.00 -7.39
C SER A 153 -8.01 2.15 -7.36
N VAL A 154 -6.92 2.69 -7.89
CA VAL A 154 -5.59 2.10 -7.73
C VAL A 154 -5.20 2.08 -6.25
N ARG A 155 -4.67 0.97 -5.75
CA ARG A 155 -4.31 0.85 -4.32
C ARG A 155 -3.03 0.06 -4.15
N SER A 156 -2.02 0.72 -3.57
CA SER A 156 -0.87 0.08 -2.94
C SER A 156 -0.84 0.41 -1.47
N TYR A 157 -0.07 -0.35 -0.68
CA TYR A 157 0.04 -0.13 0.76
C TYR A 157 -1.30 -0.22 1.51
N ALA A 158 -2.34 -0.74 0.85
CA ALA A 158 -3.63 -0.98 1.45
C ALA A 158 -3.53 -2.25 2.30
N SER A 159 -4.40 -2.33 3.31
CA SER A 159 -4.60 -3.56 4.06
C SER A 159 -5.79 -4.32 3.52
N VAL A 160 -5.74 -5.64 3.70
CA VAL A 160 -6.86 -6.53 3.46
C VAL A 160 -7.27 -7.27 4.72
N ALA A 161 -8.55 -7.61 4.82
CA ALA A 161 -9.07 -8.47 5.87
C ALA A 161 -10.25 -9.30 5.34
N LYS A 162 -10.43 -10.50 5.89
CA LYS A 162 -11.56 -11.38 5.58
C LYS A 162 -12.64 -11.15 6.62
N LEU A 163 -13.88 -10.93 6.19
CA LEU A 163 -15.02 -10.85 7.10
C LEU A 163 -16.27 -11.37 6.38
N CYS A 164 -16.98 -12.31 7.01
CA CYS A 164 -18.21 -12.90 6.47
C CYS A 164 -18.08 -13.39 5.01
N GLY A 165 -16.98 -14.08 4.69
CA GLY A 165 -16.70 -14.59 3.34
C GLY A 165 -16.36 -13.54 2.27
N LYS A 166 -16.26 -12.26 2.66
CA LYS A 166 -15.89 -11.15 1.78
C LYS A 166 -14.47 -10.69 2.05
N LEU A 167 -13.82 -10.19 1.01
CA LEU A 167 -12.53 -9.53 1.08
C LEU A 167 -12.77 -8.03 1.28
N TYR A 168 -12.24 -7.45 2.35
CA TYR A 168 -12.26 -6.00 2.56
C TYR A 168 -10.89 -5.42 2.21
N VAL A 169 -10.85 -4.37 1.41
CA VAL A 169 -9.67 -3.54 1.16
C VAL A 169 -9.88 -2.17 1.77
N PHE A 170 -8.92 -1.67 2.53
CA PHE A 170 -9.04 -0.38 3.21
C PHE A 170 -7.73 0.37 3.30
N GLY A 171 -7.85 1.71 3.25
CA GLY A 171 -6.72 2.61 3.26
C GLY A 171 -5.84 2.46 2.02
N GLY A 172 -4.54 2.61 2.22
CA GLY A 172 -3.54 2.55 1.15
C GLY A 172 -3.43 3.86 0.38
N GLY A 173 -2.88 3.78 -0.83
CA GLY A 173 -2.57 4.95 -1.63
C GLY A 173 -1.67 4.65 -2.82
N THR A 174 -1.20 5.73 -3.46
CA THR A 174 -0.21 5.71 -4.55
C THR A 174 1.16 6.22 -4.08
N GLY A 175 1.40 6.24 -2.77
CA GLY A 175 2.58 6.86 -2.14
C GLY A 175 2.53 8.39 -2.03
N SER A 176 1.92 9.07 -3.00
CA SER A 176 1.70 10.52 -3.00
C SER A 176 0.33 10.93 -2.47
N LEU A 177 -0.67 10.06 -2.61
CA LEU A 177 -2.03 10.26 -2.14
C LEU A 177 -2.44 9.07 -1.27
N TRP A 178 -2.97 9.36 -0.08
CA TRP A 178 -3.47 8.37 0.86
C TRP A 178 -4.98 8.36 0.90
N TYR A 179 -5.55 7.18 1.06
CA TYR A 179 -6.98 6.96 1.11
C TYR A 179 -7.45 6.60 2.52
N ASP A 180 -8.70 6.92 2.80
CA ASP A 180 -9.49 6.45 3.94
C ASP A 180 -10.62 5.52 3.49
N THR A 181 -10.83 5.38 2.18
CA THR A 181 -11.94 4.62 1.60
C THR A 181 -11.79 3.13 1.85
N VAL A 182 -12.93 2.47 1.99
CA VAL A 182 -13.06 1.03 2.25
C VAL A 182 -14.03 0.43 1.25
N GLU A 183 -13.64 -0.68 0.63
CA GLU A 183 -14.50 -1.43 -0.28
C GLU A 183 -14.38 -2.93 0.00
N SER A 184 -15.48 -3.65 -0.13
CA SER A 184 -15.51 -5.10 0.04
C SER A 184 -15.85 -5.78 -1.27
N TYR A 185 -15.12 -6.83 -1.62
CA TYR A 185 -15.38 -7.70 -2.74
C TYR A 185 -16.14 -8.95 -2.29
N ASN A 186 -17.23 -9.25 -3.01
CA ASN A 186 -17.99 -10.48 -2.83
C ASN A 186 -17.64 -11.47 -3.97
N PRO A 187 -16.99 -12.60 -3.67
CA PRO A 187 -16.62 -13.58 -4.69
C PRO A 187 -17.82 -14.27 -5.36
N ALA A 188 -19.00 -14.28 -4.71
CA ALA A 188 -20.17 -15.00 -5.23
C ALA A 188 -20.82 -14.31 -6.45
N ASP A 189 -20.75 -12.98 -6.51
CA ASP A 189 -21.32 -12.17 -7.60
C ASP A 189 -20.25 -11.36 -8.36
N ASN A 190 -18.98 -11.44 -7.95
CA ASN A 190 -17.87 -10.68 -8.51
C ASN A 190 -18.07 -9.16 -8.42
N GLU A 191 -18.72 -8.68 -7.36
CA GLU A 191 -19.06 -7.27 -7.17
C GLU A 191 -18.35 -6.62 -5.98
N TRP A 192 -18.13 -5.31 -6.11
CA TRP A 192 -17.58 -4.46 -5.05
C TRP A 192 -18.67 -3.63 -4.38
N THR A 193 -18.60 -3.52 -3.07
CA THR A 193 -19.48 -2.67 -2.26
C THR A 193 -18.65 -1.65 -1.50
N LEU A 194 -19.03 -0.37 -1.58
CA LEU A 194 -18.40 0.70 -0.80
C LEU A 194 -18.88 0.66 0.66
N HIS A 195 -17.95 0.86 1.59
CA HIS A 195 -18.22 0.91 3.02
C HIS A 195 -17.82 2.27 3.60
N PRO A 196 -18.27 2.57 4.83
CA PRO A 196 -17.82 3.73 5.59
C PRO A 196 -16.29 3.84 5.64
N SER A 197 -15.78 5.03 5.37
CA SER A 197 -14.35 5.32 5.40
C SER A 197 -13.75 5.22 6.81
N LEU A 198 -12.45 4.94 6.87
CA LEU A 198 -11.60 5.11 8.04
C LEU A 198 -11.69 6.56 8.55
N ASN A 199 -11.38 6.80 9.83
CA ASN A 199 -11.41 8.15 10.41
C ASN A 199 -10.29 9.06 9.89
N LYS A 200 -9.23 8.48 9.31
CA LYS A 200 -8.09 9.19 8.73
C LYS A 200 -7.62 8.51 7.45
N LYS A 201 -7.15 9.32 6.50
CA LYS A 201 -6.42 8.85 5.31
C LYS A 201 -5.07 8.29 5.74
N LYS A 202 -4.82 7.02 5.45
CA LYS A 202 -3.57 6.36 5.84
C LYS A 202 -3.27 5.14 4.97
N GLY A 203 -2.00 4.93 4.68
CA GLY A 203 -1.48 3.71 4.06
C GLY A 203 -0.41 3.06 4.93
N SER A 204 0.09 1.91 4.48
CA SER A 204 1.05 1.07 5.21
C SER A 204 0.59 0.75 6.64
N LEU A 205 -0.71 0.74 6.85
CA LEU A 205 -1.37 0.19 8.03
C LEU A 205 -1.40 -1.33 7.92
N ALA A 206 -1.69 -1.99 9.04
CA ALA A 206 -1.97 -3.41 9.06
C ALA A 206 -3.46 -3.68 9.31
N GLY A 207 -3.96 -4.75 8.70
CA GLY A 207 -5.32 -5.23 8.82
C GLY A 207 -5.35 -6.61 9.47
N ALA A 208 -6.29 -6.83 10.40
CA ALA A 208 -6.54 -8.14 10.97
C ALA A 208 -8.02 -8.30 11.35
N THR A 209 -8.54 -9.53 11.30
CA THR A 209 -9.91 -9.83 11.76
C THR A 209 -9.85 -10.48 13.14
N LEU A 210 -10.64 -9.98 14.09
CA LEU A 210 -10.78 -10.56 15.43
C LEU A 210 -12.26 -10.50 15.84
N LYS A 211 -12.84 -11.67 16.19
CA LYS A 211 -14.23 -11.81 16.66
C LYS A 211 -15.25 -11.08 15.77
N ASP A 212 -15.24 -11.40 14.48
CA ASP A 212 -16.15 -10.85 13.46
C ASP A 212 -16.07 -9.32 13.29
N LYS A 213 -14.90 -8.75 13.59
CA LYS A 213 -14.60 -7.32 13.41
C LYS A 213 -13.25 -7.16 12.75
N ILE A 214 -13.13 -6.12 11.93
CA ILE A 214 -11.86 -5.78 11.26
C ILE A 214 -11.16 -4.70 12.06
N PHE A 215 -9.85 -4.85 12.26
CA PHE A 215 -9.01 -3.88 12.93
C PHE A 215 -8.02 -3.27 11.92
N ALA A 216 -8.02 -1.94 11.86
CA ALA A 216 -7.06 -1.13 11.10
C ALA A 216 -6.06 -0.53 12.08
N ILE A 217 -4.81 -1.00 12.02
CA ILE A 217 -3.80 -0.80 13.06
C ILE A 217 -2.69 0.10 12.51
N GLY A 218 -2.44 1.24 13.14
CA GLY A 218 -1.32 2.13 12.80
C GLY A 218 -1.44 2.76 11.40
N GLY A 219 -0.30 2.84 10.71
CA GLY A 219 -0.15 3.42 9.37
C GLY A 219 0.38 4.85 9.38
N SER A 220 0.42 5.48 8.20
CA SER A 220 0.89 6.85 8.01
C SER A 220 0.12 7.58 6.92
N ASN A 221 0.02 8.90 7.02
CA ASN A 221 -0.50 9.79 5.98
C ASN A 221 0.62 10.55 5.23
N GLY A 222 1.87 10.11 5.35
CA GLY A 222 3.05 10.76 4.77
C GLY A 222 3.60 11.94 5.59
N ILE A 223 2.91 12.35 6.66
CA ILE A 223 3.34 13.40 7.59
C ILE A 223 3.48 12.81 9.00
N ASP A 224 2.42 12.18 9.47
CA ASP A 224 2.31 11.59 10.80
C ASP A 224 2.35 10.07 10.73
N CYS A 225 3.12 9.45 11.63
CA CYS A 225 3.02 8.04 11.94
C CYS A 225 1.99 7.84 13.07
N PHE A 226 1.10 6.85 12.91
CA PHE A 226 -0.02 6.61 13.81
C PHE A 226 0.23 5.43 14.75
N SER A 227 -0.31 5.55 15.96
CA SER A 227 -0.44 4.46 16.95
C SER A 227 -1.90 4.01 17.09
N GLU A 228 -2.81 4.79 16.53
CA GLU A 228 -4.25 4.61 16.64
C GLU A 228 -4.71 3.31 15.97
N VAL A 229 -5.69 2.70 16.61
CA VAL A 229 -6.32 1.47 16.13
C VAL A 229 -7.81 1.71 16.01
N GLU A 230 -8.36 1.40 14.86
CA GLU A 230 -9.77 1.56 14.55
C GLU A 230 -10.37 0.19 14.27
N MET A 231 -11.58 -0.05 14.78
CA MET A 231 -12.29 -1.31 14.62
C MET A 231 -13.58 -1.06 13.83
N TYR A 232 -13.74 -1.76 12.72
CA TYR A 232 -14.97 -1.81 11.98
C TYR A 232 -15.92 -2.83 12.60
N ASP A 233 -17.10 -2.37 12.97
CA ASP A 233 -18.18 -3.23 13.45
C ASP A 233 -19.28 -3.30 12.38
N PRO A 234 -19.48 -4.47 11.74
CA PRO A 234 -20.47 -4.61 10.66
C PRO A 234 -21.92 -4.44 11.17
N LEU A 235 -22.20 -4.63 12.46
CA LEU A 235 -23.55 -4.49 13.00
C LEU A 235 -24.02 -3.04 13.09
N VAL A 236 -23.06 -2.11 13.25
CA VAL A 236 -23.33 -0.66 13.34
C VAL A 236 -22.76 0.11 12.14
N GLU A 237 -22.16 -0.61 11.19
CA GLU A 237 -21.57 -0.09 9.96
C GLU A 237 -20.72 1.18 10.19
N ARG A 238 -19.73 1.08 11.07
CA ARG A 238 -18.81 2.20 11.34
C ARG A 238 -17.46 1.75 11.85
N TRP A 239 -16.46 2.60 11.61
CA TRP A 239 -15.15 2.52 12.24
C TRP A 239 -15.17 3.23 13.59
N ILE A 240 -14.80 2.50 14.63
CA ILE A 240 -14.80 2.97 16.01
C ILE A 240 -13.35 2.99 16.49
N SER A 241 -12.90 4.14 17.00
CA SER A 241 -11.58 4.24 17.64
C SER A 241 -11.51 3.35 18.87
N THR A 242 -10.45 2.55 18.96
CA THR A 242 -10.17 1.65 20.08
C THR A 242 -8.92 2.12 20.83
N ARG A 243 -8.34 1.26 21.67
CA ARG A 243 -7.09 1.57 22.36
C ARG A 243 -5.96 1.62 21.35
N SER A 244 -5.24 2.75 21.34
CA SER A 244 -4.00 2.89 20.57
C SER A 244 -2.91 1.96 21.09
N MET A 245 -2.02 1.56 20.20
CA MET A 245 -0.76 0.92 20.54
C MET A 245 0.10 1.82 21.44
N LEU A 246 1.06 1.22 22.14
CA LEU A 246 2.04 1.90 22.98
C LEU A 246 3.06 2.68 22.14
N GLN A 247 3.36 2.20 20.93
CA GLN A 247 4.26 2.85 19.98
C GLN A 247 3.55 3.13 18.66
N LYS A 248 3.96 4.21 17.98
CA LYS A 248 3.54 4.51 16.61
C LYS A 248 4.19 3.51 15.66
N ARG A 249 3.45 3.04 14.66
CA ARG A 249 3.93 2.03 13.73
C ARG A 249 3.28 2.22 12.36
N PHE A 250 4.09 2.54 11.35
CA PHE A 250 3.72 2.39 9.93
C PHE A 250 4.61 1.33 9.27
N SER A 251 4.12 0.74 8.18
CA SER A 251 4.75 -0.43 7.53
C SER A 251 4.98 -1.59 8.51
N LEU A 252 4.08 -1.71 9.48
CA LEU A 252 4.02 -2.82 10.42
C LEU A 252 3.30 -4.00 9.78
N ALA A 253 3.42 -5.16 10.41
CA ALA A 253 2.57 -6.30 10.10
C ALA A 253 1.75 -6.68 11.34
N ALA A 254 0.51 -7.10 11.12
CA ALA A 254 -0.37 -7.54 12.18
C ALA A 254 -1.10 -8.81 11.80
N ALA A 255 -1.39 -9.65 12.79
CA ALA A 255 -2.15 -10.87 12.62
C ALA A 255 -2.93 -11.19 13.89
N GLU A 256 -3.99 -11.96 13.73
CA GLU A 256 -4.73 -12.56 14.84
C GLU A 256 -4.17 -13.96 15.11
N LEU A 257 -3.98 -14.29 16.38
CA LEU A 257 -3.58 -15.62 16.82
C LEU A 257 -4.19 -15.91 18.19
N ASN A 258 -4.98 -16.98 18.29
CA ASN A 258 -5.59 -17.49 19.53
C ASN A 258 -6.46 -16.45 20.28
N GLY A 259 -7.23 -15.65 19.55
CA GLY A 259 -8.11 -14.60 20.05
C GLY A 259 -7.41 -13.29 20.42
N VAL A 260 -6.16 -13.10 20.01
CA VAL A 260 -5.30 -11.97 20.36
C VAL A 260 -4.73 -11.34 19.09
N LEU A 261 -4.71 -10.02 19.01
CA LEU A 261 -4.06 -9.30 17.92
C LEU A 261 -2.59 -9.07 18.25
N TYR A 262 -1.71 -9.26 17.28
CA TYR A 262 -0.29 -8.96 17.38
C TYR A 262 0.07 -7.88 16.37
N ALA A 263 0.82 -6.86 16.80
CA ALA A 263 1.37 -5.82 15.96
C ALA A 263 2.90 -5.85 16.07
N VAL A 264 3.58 -6.13 14.97
CA VAL A 264 5.00 -6.50 14.94
C VAL A 264 5.77 -5.51 14.07
N GLY A 265 6.91 -5.04 14.58
CA GLY A 265 7.85 -4.19 13.86
C GLY A 265 7.23 -2.90 13.34
N GLY A 266 7.63 -2.51 12.12
CA GLY A 266 7.27 -1.25 11.48
C GLY A 266 8.30 -0.15 11.75
N TYR A 267 7.88 1.09 11.53
CA TYR A 267 8.68 2.29 11.72
C TYR A 267 7.89 3.34 12.51
N ASP A 268 8.50 3.96 13.52
CA ASP A 268 7.81 4.86 14.46
C ASP A 268 7.78 6.34 14.04
N GLY A 269 8.43 6.68 12.93
CA GLY A 269 8.68 8.06 12.51
C GLY A 269 10.17 8.40 12.52
N SER A 270 10.99 7.63 13.24
CA SER A 270 12.43 7.84 13.37
C SER A 270 13.26 6.56 13.21
N ASN A 271 12.78 5.43 13.70
CA ASN A 271 13.51 4.17 13.72
C ASN A 271 12.64 3.00 13.26
N TYR A 272 13.28 2.04 12.59
CA TYR A 272 12.70 0.72 12.39
C TYR A 272 12.67 -0.05 13.70
N LEU A 273 11.58 -0.77 13.93
CA LEU A 273 11.27 -1.38 15.22
C LEU A 273 11.53 -2.88 15.19
N ALA A 274 12.21 -3.38 16.23
CA ALA A 274 12.22 -4.81 16.57
C ALA A 274 11.13 -5.15 17.60
N THR A 275 10.49 -4.14 18.20
CA THR A 275 9.47 -4.32 19.23
C THR A 275 8.19 -4.88 18.63
N ALA A 276 7.45 -5.62 19.45
CA ALA A 276 6.12 -6.08 19.12
C ALA A 276 5.18 -5.89 20.31
N GLU A 277 3.90 -5.78 20.00
CA GLU A 277 2.83 -5.56 20.98
C GLU A 277 1.68 -6.52 20.70
N ARG A 278 0.95 -6.90 21.74
CA ARG A 278 -0.26 -7.71 21.62
C ARG A 278 -1.45 -6.99 22.26
N PHE A 279 -2.63 -7.18 21.71
CA PHE A 279 -3.89 -6.72 22.27
C PHE A 279 -4.79 -7.91 22.58
N ASP A 280 -5.03 -8.14 23.86
CA ASP A 280 -6.02 -9.09 24.32
C ASP A 280 -7.36 -8.36 24.54
N PRO A 281 -8.43 -8.73 23.82
CA PRO A 281 -9.75 -8.10 23.99
C PRO A 281 -10.34 -8.31 25.39
N ARG A 282 -9.82 -9.24 26.20
CA ARG A 282 -10.23 -9.46 27.59
C ARG A 282 -9.56 -8.48 28.55
N GLU A 283 -8.33 -8.07 28.24
CA GLU A 283 -7.54 -7.12 29.03
C GLU A 283 -7.80 -5.66 28.59
N HIS A 284 -8.37 -5.47 27.40
CA HIS A 284 -8.66 -4.16 26.80
C HIS A 284 -7.45 -3.22 26.79
N SER A 285 -6.24 -3.76 26.61
CA SER A 285 -5.01 -2.97 26.55
C SER A 285 -3.96 -3.61 25.64
N TRP A 286 -3.11 -2.76 25.06
CA TRP A 286 -1.92 -3.20 24.34
C TRP A 286 -0.79 -3.45 25.33
N THR A 287 -0.15 -4.60 25.23
CA THR A 287 0.98 -5.00 26.08
C THR A 287 2.19 -5.29 25.20
N LYS A 288 3.36 -4.83 25.65
CA LYS A 288 4.61 -5.12 24.96
C LYS A 288 4.97 -6.59 25.16
N ILE A 289 5.31 -7.28 24.07
CA ILE A 289 5.87 -8.63 24.12
C ILE A 289 7.37 -8.60 23.84
N LYS A 290 8.04 -9.75 23.88
CA LYS A 290 9.46 -9.84 23.59
C LYS A 290 9.75 -9.28 22.18
N SER A 291 10.82 -8.52 22.06
CA SER A 291 11.27 -8.00 20.78
C SER A 291 11.90 -9.10 19.92
N MET A 292 11.80 -8.93 18.61
CA MET A 292 12.61 -9.65 17.62
C MET A 292 14.11 -9.32 17.80
N CYS A 293 14.98 -10.15 17.24
CA CYS A 293 16.41 -9.89 17.15
C CYS A 293 16.73 -8.80 16.11
N THR A 294 15.94 -8.72 15.03
CA THR A 294 16.15 -7.76 13.95
C THR A 294 15.00 -6.77 13.87
N SER A 295 15.32 -5.47 13.82
CA SER A 295 14.33 -4.44 13.50
C SER A 295 13.89 -4.56 12.06
N ARG A 296 12.59 -4.50 11.80
CA ARG A 296 12.05 -4.66 10.44
C ARG A 296 10.79 -3.86 10.24
N GLY A 297 10.68 -3.19 9.10
CA GLY A 297 9.44 -2.65 8.54
C GLY A 297 9.20 -3.26 7.17
N CYS A 298 7.99 -3.09 6.64
CA CYS A 298 7.63 -3.54 5.30
C CYS A 298 7.80 -5.07 5.12
N HIS A 299 7.71 -5.80 6.21
CA HIS A 299 7.77 -7.25 6.28
C HIS A 299 6.35 -7.82 6.24
N ALA A 300 6.23 -9.11 6.02
CA ALA A 300 4.96 -9.80 6.16
C ALA A 300 4.91 -10.58 7.48
N LEU A 301 3.71 -10.80 8.01
CA LEU A 301 3.47 -11.63 9.19
C LEU A 301 2.44 -12.70 8.82
N ALA A 302 2.82 -13.96 8.99
CA ALA A 302 1.94 -15.10 8.72
C ALA A 302 1.72 -15.92 10.00
N VAL A 303 0.55 -16.55 10.11
CA VAL A 303 0.20 -17.43 11.23
C VAL A 303 0.19 -18.85 10.71
N LEU A 304 1.11 -19.69 11.19
CA LEU A 304 1.19 -21.10 10.83
C LEU A 304 1.44 -21.93 12.10
N ASP A 305 0.68 -23.01 12.27
CA ASP A 305 0.80 -23.95 13.40
C ASP A 305 0.85 -23.27 14.78
N GLY A 306 0.01 -22.26 14.95
CA GLY A 306 -0.12 -21.51 16.21
C GLY A 306 1.07 -20.62 16.56
N LYS A 307 1.93 -20.29 15.58
CA LYS A 307 3.08 -19.39 15.73
C LYS A 307 2.98 -18.23 14.73
N LEU A 308 3.66 -17.12 15.03
CA LEU A 308 3.79 -15.99 14.11
C LEU A 308 5.12 -16.06 13.39
N TYR A 309 5.11 -15.92 12.08
CA TYR A 309 6.30 -15.90 11.23
C TYR A 309 6.49 -14.49 10.68
N ALA A 310 7.54 -13.80 11.12
CA ALA A 310 7.95 -12.50 10.60
C ALA A 310 8.92 -12.70 9.43
N LEU A 311 8.50 -12.28 8.25
CA LEU A 311 9.10 -12.68 6.97
C LEU A 311 9.64 -11.45 6.24
N GLY A 312 10.95 -11.44 5.99
CA GLY A 312 11.57 -10.40 5.18
C GLY A 312 11.53 -9.02 5.80
N GLY A 313 11.41 -8.03 4.92
CA GLY A 313 11.31 -6.61 5.24
C GLY A 313 12.63 -5.86 5.13
N TYR A 314 12.66 -4.67 5.71
CA TYR A 314 13.78 -3.74 5.66
C TYR A 314 14.12 -3.23 7.06
N ASP A 315 15.41 -3.22 7.41
CA ASP A 315 15.87 -2.84 8.76
C ASP A 315 16.36 -1.38 8.89
N GLY A 316 16.31 -0.60 7.80
CA GLY A 316 16.87 0.76 7.74
C GLY A 316 18.24 0.86 7.07
N SER A 317 18.85 -0.29 6.77
CA SER A 317 20.12 -0.42 6.04
C SER A 317 19.99 -1.39 4.87
N THR A 318 19.46 -2.59 5.11
CA THR A 318 19.38 -3.69 4.13
C THR A 318 18.04 -4.43 4.21
N MET A 319 17.71 -5.17 3.14
CA MET A 319 16.60 -6.11 3.17
C MET A 319 16.97 -7.29 4.09
N VAL A 320 16.00 -7.78 4.86
CA VAL A 320 16.22 -8.80 5.90
C VAL A 320 15.96 -10.20 5.31
N PRO A 321 16.93 -11.15 5.34
CA PRO A 321 16.69 -12.53 4.88
C PRO A 321 16.03 -13.40 5.96
N ASN A 322 16.23 -13.04 7.22
CA ASN A 322 15.93 -13.91 8.35
C ASN A 322 14.43 -13.95 8.63
N THR A 323 13.90 -15.17 8.67
CA THR A 323 12.61 -15.46 9.27
C THR A 323 12.75 -15.49 10.78
N GLU A 324 11.89 -14.81 11.50
CA GLU A 324 11.79 -14.93 12.96
C GLU A 324 10.43 -15.47 13.34
N ILE A 325 10.40 -16.43 14.26
CA ILE A 325 9.20 -17.18 14.64
C ILE A 325 8.89 -16.88 16.10
N TYR A 326 7.71 -16.33 16.38
CA TYR A 326 7.21 -16.12 17.72
C TYR A 326 6.37 -17.30 18.17
N ASP A 327 6.78 -17.92 19.28
CA ASP A 327 5.96 -18.92 19.96
C ASP A 327 5.24 -18.27 21.15
N PRO A 328 3.91 -18.11 21.11
CA PRO A 328 3.17 -17.50 22.21
C PRO A 328 3.18 -18.34 23.49
N ARG A 329 3.50 -19.63 23.44
CA ARG A 329 3.60 -20.50 24.63
C ARG A 329 4.91 -20.30 25.38
N LEU A 330 5.97 -19.97 24.64
CA LEU A 330 7.30 -19.68 25.18
C LEU A 330 7.53 -18.17 25.38
N GLU A 331 6.62 -17.34 24.88
CA GLU A 331 6.70 -15.88 24.86
C GLU A 331 8.03 -15.36 24.31
N THR A 332 8.56 -16.04 23.27
CA THR A 332 9.85 -15.70 22.68
C THR A 332 9.87 -15.82 21.17
N TRP A 333 10.68 -14.97 20.56
CA TRP A 333 11.12 -15.10 19.18
C TRP A 333 12.29 -16.07 19.09
N MET A 334 12.34 -16.84 18.02
CA MET A 334 13.42 -17.72 17.62
C MET A 334 13.76 -17.44 16.16
N VAL A 335 15.04 -17.55 15.81
CA VAL A 335 15.46 -17.44 14.41
C VAL A 335 15.04 -18.72 13.69
N GLY A 336 14.21 -18.57 12.65
CA GLY A 336 13.81 -19.63 11.75
C GLY A 336 14.78 -19.76 10.57
N GLU A 337 14.48 -20.67 9.66
CA GLU A 337 15.23 -20.78 8.42
C GLU A 337 15.08 -19.50 7.58
N PRO A 338 16.18 -18.95 7.03
CA PRO A 338 16.12 -17.75 6.21
C PRO A 338 15.44 -18.04 4.86
N MET A 339 14.72 -17.05 4.35
CA MET A 339 14.20 -17.07 2.97
C MET A 339 15.37 -17.13 1.97
N LYS A 340 15.10 -17.63 0.76
CA LYS A 340 16.12 -17.77 -0.29
C LYS A 340 16.53 -16.40 -0.85
N HIS A 341 15.61 -15.45 -0.89
CA HIS A 341 15.84 -14.10 -1.39
C HIS A 341 15.58 -13.04 -0.31
N LEU A 342 16.28 -11.92 -0.46
CA LEU A 342 16.12 -10.73 0.36
C LEU A 342 14.93 -9.92 -0.16
N ILE A 343 13.76 -10.10 0.44
CA ILE A 343 12.51 -9.49 -0.07
C ILE A 343 11.88 -8.61 1.01
N GLY A 344 11.57 -7.36 0.65
CA GLY A 344 10.68 -6.47 1.39
C GLY A 344 9.46 -6.10 0.56
N TYR A 345 8.41 -5.55 1.19
CA TYR A 345 7.17 -5.13 0.52
C TYR A 345 6.46 -6.25 -0.27
N SER A 346 6.72 -7.50 0.09
CA SER A 346 6.00 -8.67 -0.41
C SER A 346 4.68 -8.84 0.33
N ALA A 347 3.77 -9.57 -0.31
CA ALA A 347 2.64 -10.13 0.41
C ALA A 347 3.02 -11.52 0.93
N ALA A 348 2.56 -11.89 2.13
CA ALA A 348 2.63 -13.28 2.58
C ALA A 348 1.29 -13.77 3.08
N ILE A 349 1.00 -15.03 2.82
CA ILE A 349 -0.27 -15.65 3.17
C ILE A 349 -0.07 -17.14 3.42
N VAL A 350 -0.88 -17.70 4.33
CA VAL A 350 -0.94 -19.14 4.53
C VAL A 350 -2.05 -19.71 3.66
N LEU A 351 -1.71 -20.72 2.88
CA LEU A 351 -2.66 -21.53 2.14
C LEU A 351 -2.39 -22.99 2.50
N LYS A 352 -3.39 -23.65 3.11
CA LYS A 352 -3.26 -24.97 3.73
C LYS A 352 -2.18 -24.97 4.82
N GLU A 353 -1.10 -25.71 4.62
CA GLU A 353 0.01 -25.91 5.58
C GLU A 353 1.28 -25.18 5.13
N SER A 354 1.16 -24.25 4.18
CA SER A 354 2.30 -23.58 3.58
C SER A 354 2.15 -22.07 3.62
N ILE A 355 3.24 -21.38 3.96
CA ILE A 355 3.36 -19.93 3.81
C ILE A 355 3.83 -19.65 2.38
N TYR A 356 3.12 -18.80 1.66
CA TYR A 356 3.54 -18.25 0.38
C TYR A 356 3.96 -16.80 0.56
N VAL A 357 5.17 -16.45 0.11
CA VAL A 357 5.67 -15.08 0.01
C VAL A 357 5.73 -14.70 -1.46
N ILE A 358 4.99 -13.67 -1.84
CA ILE A 358 4.71 -13.31 -3.23
C ILE A 358 5.26 -11.92 -3.54
N GLY A 359 6.08 -11.86 -4.58
CA GLY A 359 6.60 -10.64 -5.16
C GLY A 359 7.51 -9.87 -4.20
N GLY A 360 7.34 -8.55 -4.17
CA GLY A 360 8.11 -7.63 -3.34
C GLY A 360 9.25 -6.95 -4.12
N VAL A 361 10.18 -6.40 -3.34
CA VAL A 361 11.31 -5.62 -3.83
C VAL A 361 12.60 -6.23 -3.27
N GLN A 362 13.56 -6.47 -4.17
CA GLN A 362 14.90 -6.95 -3.84
C GLN A 362 15.91 -5.79 -3.67
N PRO A 363 17.11 -6.05 -3.12
CA PRO A 363 18.17 -5.04 -3.07
C PRO A 363 18.44 -4.43 -4.46
N GLY A 364 18.56 -3.10 -4.52
CA GLY A 364 18.65 -2.38 -5.79
C GLY A 364 17.32 -1.92 -6.36
N GLU A 365 16.23 -2.04 -5.58
CA GLU A 365 14.89 -1.53 -5.90
C GLU A 365 14.23 -2.24 -7.09
N GLU A 366 14.66 -3.46 -7.37
CA GLU A 366 14.05 -4.30 -8.39
C GLU A 366 12.75 -4.92 -7.89
N VAL A 367 11.64 -4.61 -8.57
CA VAL A 367 10.37 -5.31 -8.39
C VAL A 367 10.46 -6.69 -9.04
N VAL A 368 10.09 -7.72 -8.28
CA VAL A 368 10.27 -9.12 -8.68
C VAL A 368 8.93 -9.87 -8.78
N ASP A 369 8.95 -10.93 -9.58
CA ASP A 369 7.87 -11.92 -9.77
C ASP A 369 8.11 -13.21 -8.94
N VAL A 370 9.02 -13.14 -7.96
CA VAL A 370 9.45 -14.30 -7.17
C VAL A 370 8.34 -14.74 -6.23
N ILE A 371 8.13 -16.05 -6.18
CA ILE A 371 7.30 -16.71 -5.17
C ILE A 371 8.19 -17.65 -4.37
N GLU A 372 8.15 -17.53 -3.04
CA GLU A 372 8.75 -18.49 -2.13
C GLU A 372 7.66 -19.18 -1.31
N CYS A 373 7.86 -20.46 -1.04
CA CYS A 373 6.97 -21.28 -0.25
C CYS A 373 7.75 -21.89 0.92
N TYR A 374 7.19 -21.80 2.12
CA TYR A 374 7.69 -22.49 3.30
C TYR A 374 6.68 -23.51 3.76
N LYS A 375 7.14 -24.73 4.00
CA LYS A 375 6.39 -25.79 4.66
C LYS A 375 7.21 -26.38 5.80
N GLU A 376 6.60 -26.55 6.96
CA GLU A 376 7.29 -27.15 8.11
C GLU A 376 7.82 -28.55 7.75
N GLY A 377 9.06 -28.85 8.15
CA GLY A 377 9.78 -30.07 7.79
C GLY A 377 10.39 -30.10 6.38
N GLN A 378 9.98 -29.22 5.47
CA GLN A 378 10.56 -29.10 4.12
C GLN A 378 11.40 -27.83 3.92
N GLY A 379 11.18 -26.81 4.75
CA GLY A 379 11.90 -25.55 4.69
C GLY A 379 11.45 -24.65 3.54
N TRP A 380 12.26 -23.62 3.25
CA TRP A 380 12.01 -22.68 2.15
C TRP A 380 12.34 -23.27 0.78
N GLN A 381 11.42 -23.10 -0.15
CA GLN A 381 11.52 -23.50 -1.55
C GLN A 381 11.17 -22.33 -2.45
N THR A 382 11.83 -22.24 -3.61
CA THR A 382 11.47 -21.29 -4.67
C THR A 382 10.87 -22.09 -5.82
N PRO A 383 9.56 -22.35 -5.79
CA PRO A 383 8.91 -23.03 -6.90
C PRO A 383 9.03 -22.17 -8.17
N ASN A 384 9.16 -22.80 -9.34
CA ASN A 384 9.24 -22.08 -10.62
C ASN A 384 7.85 -21.62 -11.10
N LEU A 385 7.20 -20.82 -10.26
CA LEU A 385 5.88 -20.23 -10.49
C LEU A 385 6.09 -18.79 -10.95
N ARG A 386 5.50 -18.42 -12.09
CA ARG A 386 5.62 -17.07 -12.67
C ARG A 386 4.30 -16.46 -13.08
N GLY A 387 3.17 -17.13 -12.82
CA GLY A 387 1.85 -16.70 -13.25
C GLY A 387 1.42 -15.32 -12.72
N ILE A 388 1.97 -14.88 -11.58
CA ILE A 388 1.62 -13.59 -10.95
C ILE A 388 2.26 -12.38 -11.66
N GLY A 389 3.42 -12.56 -12.28
CA GLY A 389 4.25 -11.46 -12.77
C GLY A 389 4.84 -10.59 -11.65
N LYS A 390 5.49 -9.49 -12.04
CA LYS A 390 6.16 -8.57 -11.10
C LYS A 390 5.13 -7.82 -10.26
N ARG A 391 5.28 -7.84 -8.93
CA ARG A 391 4.35 -7.12 -8.04
C ARG A 391 4.96 -6.83 -6.67
N CYS A 392 4.77 -5.62 -6.15
CA CYS A 392 5.09 -5.25 -4.77
C CYS A 392 4.02 -4.33 -4.16
N PHE A 393 4.06 -4.13 -2.84
CA PHE A 393 3.08 -3.32 -2.08
C PHE A 393 1.63 -3.77 -2.22
N CYS A 394 1.40 -4.97 -2.76
CA CYS A 394 0.09 -5.58 -2.86
C CYS A 394 -0.27 -6.24 -1.53
N SER A 395 -1.56 -6.52 -1.39
CA SER A 395 -2.08 -7.31 -0.28
C SER A 395 -2.53 -8.67 -0.79
N ALA A 396 -2.25 -9.73 -0.02
CA ALA A 396 -2.71 -11.08 -0.31
C ALA A 396 -3.63 -11.59 0.79
N ILE A 397 -4.66 -12.35 0.42
CA ILE A 397 -5.55 -13.01 1.37
C ILE A 397 -6.17 -14.27 0.78
N VAL A 398 -6.50 -15.23 1.64
CA VAL A 398 -7.27 -16.42 1.28
C VAL A 398 -8.67 -16.31 1.89
N LEU A 399 -9.69 -16.67 1.11
CA LEU A 399 -11.09 -16.61 1.54
C LEU A 399 -11.67 -17.96 1.97
N SER A 400 -10.97 -19.07 1.76
CA SER A 400 -11.42 -20.42 2.14
C SER A 400 -11.77 -20.49 3.63
N GLU A 401 -12.72 -21.34 4.00
CA GLU A 401 -13.05 -21.61 5.40
C GLU A 401 -11.89 -22.36 6.07
N ASP A 402 -11.57 -21.96 7.31
CA ASP A 402 -10.59 -22.64 8.17
C ASP A 402 -11.21 -23.87 8.86
#